data_AF-A0A950HAS7-F1
#
_entry.id   AF-A0A950HAS7-F1
#
_cell.length_a   1.000
_cell.length_b   1.000
_cell.length_c   1.000
_cell.angle_alpha   90.00
_cell.angle_beta   90.00
_cell.angle_gamma   90.00
#
_symmetry.space_group_name_H-M   'P 1'
#
loop_
_entity.id
_entity.type
_entity.pdbx_description
1 polymer ?
#
loop_
_entity_poly.entity_id
_entity_poly.type
_entity_poly.pdbx_seq_one_letter_code
_entity_poly.pdbx_strand_id
1 'polypeptide(L)'
;MADRAMAQRAARNRGVWLRLLSSVLVLGFGSFQFGDRNNLNSMPFTEVASFASDLAKAQQLAKQGNVEILAGRQVRGEFVRLRGELTDGNCYFESHVHAYDHAFCGKLCVAAGSPLVFIADQGGQVYLVLTARNAVRIGDEVLDLIGVPGIMIRGKLVAANQLKAFALEALDKPQNRNRP
;
A
#
# COMPACT_ATOMS: atom_id res chain seq x y z
N MET A 1 75.38 -7.94 18.19
CA MET A 1 74.28 -8.57 18.96
C MET A 1 73.06 -7.66 19.18
N ALA A 2 73.12 -6.35 18.88
CA ALA A 2 72.00 -5.41 19.08
C ALA A 2 70.88 -5.49 18.00
N ASP A 3 71.19 -5.92 16.77
CA ASP A 3 70.23 -5.87 15.65
C ASP A 3 69.07 -6.88 15.73
N ARG A 4 69.24 -8.01 16.42
CA ARG A 4 68.18 -9.02 16.54
C ARG A 4 67.05 -8.59 17.48
N ALA A 5 67.32 -7.70 18.44
CA ALA A 5 66.33 -7.24 19.41
C ALA A 5 65.34 -6.21 18.84
N MET A 6 65.76 -5.41 17.85
CA MET A 6 64.89 -4.42 17.19
C MET A 6 63.87 -5.07 16.24
N ALA A 7 64.27 -6.10 15.49
CA ALA A 7 63.38 -6.78 14.55
C ALA A 7 62.19 -7.48 15.23
N GLN A 8 62.40 -8.02 16.45
CA GLN A 8 61.35 -8.71 17.22
C GLN A 8 60.29 -7.74 17.80
N ARG A 9 60.66 -6.49 18.12
CA ARG A 9 59.69 -5.48 18.60
C ARG A 9 58.75 -4.98 17.51
N ALA A 10 59.23 -4.84 16.28
CA ALA A 10 58.42 -4.39 15.14
C ALA A 10 57.35 -5.41 14.72
N ALA A 11 57.68 -6.71 14.77
CA ALA A 11 56.75 -7.79 14.44
C ALA A 11 55.60 -7.92 15.45
N ARG A 12 55.88 -7.72 16.75
CA ARG A 12 54.89 -7.82 17.83
C ARG A 12 53.83 -6.71 17.79
N ASN A 13 54.19 -5.50 17.35
CA ASN A 13 53.24 -4.40 17.21
C ASN A 13 52.29 -4.53 15.99
N ARG A 14 52.75 -5.15 14.89
CA ARG A 14 51.90 -5.36 13.71
C ARG A 14 50.75 -6.33 13.97
N GLY A 15 50.96 -7.35 14.80
CA GLY A 15 49.92 -8.31 15.18
C GLY A 15 48.79 -7.71 16.05
N VAL A 16 49.09 -6.69 16.86
CA VAL A 16 48.10 -6.01 17.71
C VAL A 16 47.20 -5.09 16.86
N TRP A 17 47.78 -4.38 15.91
CA TRP A 17 47.03 -3.52 14.98
C TRP A 17 46.13 -4.32 14.02
N LEU A 18 46.60 -5.46 13.50
CA LEU A 18 45.74 -6.35 12.69
C LEU A 18 44.57 -6.94 13.47
N ARG A 19 44.77 -7.27 14.76
CA ARG A 19 43.68 -7.76 15.62
C ARG A 19 42.64 -6.67 15.90
N LEU A 20 43.08 -5.44 16.19
CA LEU A 20 42.19 -4.28 16.41
C LEU A 20 41.37 -3.91 15.16
N LEU A 21 41.98 -3.95 13.96
CA LEU A 21 41.27 -3.70 12.70
C LEU A 21 40.21 -4.77 12.41
N SER A 22 40.48 -6.04 12.74
CA SER A 22 39.50 -7.11 12.56
C SER A 22 38.27 -6.96 13.47
N SER A 23 38.47 -6.49 14.71
CA SER A 23 37.38 -6.27 15.67
C SER A 23 36.43 -5.15 15.26
N VAL A 24 36.95 -4.08 14.66
CA VAL A 24 36.16 -2.94 14.18
C VAL A 24 35.31 -3.32 12.96
N LEU A 25 35.83 -4.20 12.08
CA LEU A 25 35.06 -4.70 10.92
C LEU A 25 33.92 -5.63 11.34
N VAL A 26 34.12 -6.52 12.32
CA VAL A 26 33.04 -7.41 12.81
C VAL A 26 31.94 -6.63 13.55
N LEU A 27 32.29 -5.57 14.29
CA LEU A 27 31.30 -4.69 14.92
C LEU A 27 30.60 -3.75 13.93
N GLY A 28 31.25 -3.40 12.81
CA GLY A 28 30.69 -2.51 11.77
C GLY A 28 29.65 -3.17 10.86
N PHE A 29 29.69 -4.49 10.66
CA PHE A 29 28.73 -5.20 9.80
C PHE A 29 27.53 -5.81 10.55
N GLY A 30 27.57 -5.93 11.88
CA GLY A 30 26.47 -6.50 12.67
C GLY A 30 25.25 -5.59 12.89
N SER A 31 25.34 -4.31 12.50
CA SER A 31 24.32 -3.29 12.78
C SER A 31 23.35 -2.99 11.63
N PHE A 32 23.52 -3.63 10.47
CA PHE A 32 22.50 -3.66 9.42
C PHE A 32 21.46 -4.74 9.73
N GLN A 33 20.74 -4.58 10.85
CA GLN A 33 19.50 -5.32 11.08
C GLN A 33 18.42 -4.74 10.16
N PHE A 34 18.47 -5.12 8.88
CA PHE A 34 17.31 -5.09 8.00
C PHE A 34 16.31 -6.09 8.55
N GLY A 35 15.13 -5.61 8.94
CA GLY A 35 14.13 -6.46 9.56
C GLY A 35 13.27 -5.70 10.54
N ASP A 36 12.09 -6.26 10.73
CA ASP A 36 11.10 -5.84 11.69
C ASP A 36 11.63 -5.98 13.13
N ARG A 37 11.79 -4.84 13.78
CA ARG A 37 12.12 -4.73 15.20
C ARG A 37 10.81 -4.77 15.97
N ASN A 38 10.76 -5.56 17.03
CA ASN A 38 9.57 -5.77 17.87
C ASN A 38 8.47 -6.64 17.23
N ASN A 39 8.79 -7.40 16.17
CA ASN A 39 7.93 -8.45 15.62
C ASN A 39 6.56 -7.94 15.13
N LEU A 40 6.49 -6.71 14.63
CA LEU A 40 5.30 -6.07 14.07
C LEU A 40 4.75 -6.81 12.84
N ASN A 41 5.59 -7.46 12.04
CA ASN A 41 5.17 -8.27 10.89
C ASN A 41 4.46 -9.56 11.31
N SER A 42 4.70 -10.04 12.54
CA SER A 42 4.01 -11.20 13.11
C SER A 42 2.82 -10.82 13.98
N MET A 43 2.52 -9.52 14.10
CA MET A 43 1.38 -9.03 14.86
C MET A 43 0.08 -9.57 14.25
N PRO A 44 -0.81 -10.20 15.05
CA PRO A 44 -2.09 -10.68 14.54
C PRO A 44 -2.92 -9.55 13.93
N PHE A 45 -3.65 -9.84 12.85
CA PHE A 45 -4.45 -8.83 12.16
C PHE A 45 -5.44 -8.11 13.09
N THR A 46 -6.05 -8.81 14.05
CA THR A 46 -6.97 -8.22 15.03
C THR A 46 -6.31 -7.13 15.88
N GLU A 47 -5.02 -7.29 16.19
CA GLU A 47 -4.24 -6.29 16.91
C GLU A 47 -3.86 -5.13 15.98
N VAL A 48 -3.42 -5.43 14.75
CA VAL A 48 -3.13 -4.41 13.72
C VAL A 48 -4.35 -3.54 13.42
N ALA A 49 -5.54 -4.14 13.33
CA ALA A 49 -6.79 -3.46 13.00
C ALA A 49 -7.13 -2.35 14.01
N SER A 50 -6.71 -2.48 15.27
CA SER A 50 -6.90 -1.43 16.28
C SER A 50 -6.15 -0.13 15.96
N PHE A 51 -5.11 -0.18 15.14
CA PHE A 51 -4.35 0.98 14.70
C PHE A 51 -4.93 1.65 13.44
N ALA A 52 -5.91 1.02 12.77
CA ALA A 52 -6.51 1.56 11.55
C ALA A 52 -7.21 2.91 11.79
N SER A 53 -7.72 3.15 13.00
CA SER A 53 -8.33 4.43 13.40
C SER A 53 -7.33 5.49 13.85
N ASP A 54 -6.06 5.14 14.09
CA ASP A 54 -5.00 6.06 14.53
C ASP A 54 -3.72 5.87 13.71
N LEU A 55 -3.74 6.49 12.53
CA LEU A 55 -2.65 6.35 11.57
C LEU A 55 -1.33 6.95 12.08
N ALA A 56 -1.39 8.01 12.87
CA ALA A 56 -0.19 8.64 13.43
C ALA A 56 0.51 7.67 14.40
N LYS A 57 -0.26 7.01 15.27
CA LYS A 57 0.26 5.97 16.16
C LYS A 57 0.81 4.78 15.37
N ALA A 58 0.11 4.32 14.33
CA ALA A 58 0.59 3.25 13.46
C ALA A 58 1.94 3.59 12.82
N GLN A 59 2.09 4.82 12.31
CA GLN A 59 3.33 5.32 11.70
C GLN A 59 4.48 5.42 12.70
N GLN A 60 4.20 5.89 13.92
CA GLN A 60 5.20 5.95 14.98
C GLN A 60 5.69 4.55 15.37
N LEU A 61 4.77 3.59 15.54
CA LEU A 61 5.10 2.21 15.86
C LEU A 61 5.93 1.56 14.75
N ALA A 62 5.51 1.70 13.49
CA ALA A 62 6.24 1.19 12.34
C ALA A 62 7.67 1.77 12.26
N LYS A 63 7.84 3.07 12.52
CA LYS A 63 9.16 3.72 12.58
C LYS A 63 10.06 3.13 13.67
N GLN A 64 9.51 2.86 14.86
CA GLN A 64 10.23 2.21 15.96
C GLN A 64 10.60 0.76 15.60
N GLY A 65 9.71 0.09 14.87
CA GLY A 65 9.91 -1.27 14.37
C GLY A 65 10.74 -1.38 13.09
N ASN A 66 11.27 -0.28 12.54
CA ASN A 66 11.98 -0.29 11.25
C ASN A 66 11.15 -0.91 10.10
N VAL A 67 9.83 -0.67 10.11
CA VAL A 67 8.89 -1.11 9.08
C VAL A 67 8.45 0.11 8.26
N GLU A 68 8.54 0.01 6.93
CA GLU A 68 7.97 1.05 6.06
C GLU A 68 6.44 0.91 6.02
N ILE A 69 5.76 2.01 6.34
CA ILE A 69 4.31 2.11 6.17
C ILE A 69 4.00 3.14 5.08
N LEU A 70 3.21 2.71 4.09
CA LEU A 70 2.78 3.56 2.97
C LEU A 70 1.43 4.25 3.24
N ALA A 71 0.85 4.02 4.41
CA ALA A 71 -0.43 4.56 4.80
C ALA A 71 -0.46 6.10 4.75
N GLY A 72 -1.56 6.66 4.24
CA GLY A 72 -1.74 8.08 3.99
C GLY A 72 -1.05 8.61 2.72
N ARG A 73 -0.11 7.87 2.13
CA ARG A 73 0.51 8.26 0.85
C ARG A 73 -0.52 8.19 -0.27
N GLN A 74 -0.46 9.16 -1.18
CA GLN A 74 -1.26 9.12 -2.41
C GLN A 74 -0.80 7.99 -3.33
N VAL A 75 -1.77 7.33 -3.94
CA VAL A 75 -1.50 6.35 -5.00
C VAL A 75 -1.01 7.09 -6.24
N ARG A 76 0.06 6.57 -6.85
CA ARG A 76 0.66 7.09 -8.08
C ARG A 76 0.07 6.36 -9.28
N GLY A 77 -0.17 7.09 -10.36
CA GLY A 77 -0.76 6.56 -11.58
C GLY A 77 -1.11 7.66 -12.57
N GLU A 78 -1.64 7.26 -13.72
CA GLU A 78 -2.11 8.17 -14.76
C GLU A 78 -3.51 8.68 -14.42
N PHE A 79 -3.71 10.00 -14.39
CA PHE A 79 -5.02 10.56 -14.12
C PHE A 79 -5.98 10.35 -15.29
N VAL A 80 -7.16 9.78 -15.01
CA VAL A 80 -8.20 9.54 -16.02
C VAL A 80 -9.58 9.89 -15.49
N ARG A 81 -10.53 10.02 -16.42
CA ARG A 81 -11.97 10.06 -16.13
C ARG A 81 -12.65 8.94 -16.89
N LEU A 82 -13.47 8.18 -16.19
CA LEU A 82 -14.15 7.02 -16.75
C LEU A 82 -15.65 7.10 -16.48
N ARG A 83 -16.41 6.51 -17.40
CA ARG A 83 -17.84 6.27 -17.26
C ARG A 83 -18.08 4.78 -17.09
N GLY A 84 -18.97 4.39 -16.19
CA GLY A 84 -19.21 2.98 -15.91
C GLY A 84 -20.08 2.73 -14.71
N GLU A 85 -19.83 1.63 -14.01
CA GLU A 85 -20.59 1.16 -12.87
C GLU A 85 -19.67 0.61 -11.77
N LEU A 86 -20.04 0.82 -10.51
CA LEU A 86 -19.40 0.16 -9.36
C LEU A 86 -20.23 -1.07 -8.95
N THR A 87 -19.58 -2.20 -8.69
CA THR A 87 -20.25 -3.42 -8.20
C THR A 87 -19.34 -4.26 -7.29
N ASP A 88 -19.95 -5.25 -6.66
CA ASP A 88 -19.25 -6.31 -5.95
C ASP A 88 -18.43 -7.18 -6.91
N GLY A 89 -17.14 -7.39 -6.59
CA GLY A 89 -16.24 -8.16 -7.42
C GLY A 89 -16.47 -9.66 -7.40
N ASN A 90 -16.87 -10.25 -6.26
CA ASN A 90 -17.05 -11.70 -6.16
C ASN A 90 -18.18 -12.16 -7.08
N CYS A 91 -19.35 -11.55 -6.95
CA CYS A 91 -20.53 -11.87 -7.73
C CYS A 91 -20.33 -11.52 -9.21
N TYR A 92 -19.68 -10.40 -9.52
CA TYR A 92 -19.39 -10.03 -10.90
C TYR A 92 -18.43 -11.02 -11.59
N PHE A 93 -17.33 -11.40 -10.95
CA PHE A 93 -16.38 -12.36 -11.54
C PHE A 93 -16.94 -13.78 -11.65
N GLU A 94 -17.84 -14.18 -10.75
CA GLU A 94 -18.47 -15.50 -10.79
C GLU A 94 -19.59 -15.59 -11.83
N SER A 95 -20.49 -14.60 -11.87
CA SER A 95 -21.78 -14.72 -12.56
C SER A 95 -22.15 -13.51 -13.42
N HIS A 96 -21.27 -12.50 -13.50
CA HIS A 96 -21.50 -11.25 -14.23
C HIS A 96 -22.77 -10.51 -13.79
N VAL A 97 -23.22 -10.71 -12.55
CA VAL A 97 -24.34 -9.94 -11.99
C VAL A 97 -23.86 -8.55 -11.56
N HIS A 98 -24.59 -7.53 -11.99
CA HIS A 98 -24.36 -6.12 -11.65
C HIS A 98 -25.63 -5.32 -11.99
N ALA A 99 -25.52 -3.99 -11.97
CA ALA A 99 -26.56 -3.01 -12.22
C ALA A 99 -27.67 -3.00 -11.15
N TYR A 100 -28.80 -2.38 -11.51
CA TYR A 100 -29.88 -2.03 -10.59
C TYR A 100 -30.41 -3.23 -9.80
N ASP A 101 -30.60 -4.37 -10.48
CA ASP A 101 -31.14 -5.60 -9.87
C ASP A 101 -30.19 -6.23 -8.85
N HIS A 102 -28.93 -5.81 -8.83
CA HIS A 102 -27.91 -6.30 -7.91
C HIS A 102 -27.40 -5.22 -6.93
N ALA A 103 -27.96 -4.01 -6.94
CA ALA A 103 -27.46 -2.88 -6.16
C ALA A 103 -27.45 -3.14 -4.64
N PHE A 104 -28.57 -3.64 -4.09
CA PHE A 104 -28.65 -3.94 -2.65
C PHE A 104 -27.70 -5.06 -2.24
N CYS A 105 -27.69 -6.17 -2.98
CA CYS A 105 -26.83 -7.31 -2.71
C CYS A 105 -25.35 -6.92 -2.81
N GLY A 106 -24.97 -6.17 -3.84
CA GLY A 106 -23.61 -5.66 -4.00
C GLY A 106 -23.18 -4.76 -2.85
N LYS A 107 -24.03 -3.82 -2.40
CA LYS A 107 -23.75 -2.97 -1.23
C LYS A 107 -23.51 -3.79 0.02
N LEU A 108 -24.36 -4.79 0.27
CA LEU A 108 -24.23 -5.69 1.41
C LEU A 108 -22.90 -6.47 1.38
N CYS A 109 -22.56 -7.06 0.23
CA CYS A 109 -21.31 -7.82 0.08
C CYS A 109 -20.06 -6.96 0.24
N VAL A 110 -20.05 -5.76 -0.34
CA VAL A 110 -18.95 -4.79 -0.18
C VAL A 110 -18.84 -4.33 1.28
N ALA A 111 -19.96 -4.07 1.96
CA ALA A 111 -19.96 -3.75 3.39
C ALA A 111 -19.41 -4.89 4.25
N ALA A 112 -19.61 -6.15 3.83
CA ALA A 112 -19.04 -7.35 4.44
C ALA A 112 -17.57 -7.62 4.07
N GLY A 113 -16.96 -6.78 3.22
CA GLY A 113 -15.54 -6.86 2.87
C GLY A 113 -15.22 -7.49 1.51
N SER A 114 -16.24 -7.75 0.68
CA SER A 114 -16.00 -8.17 -0.71
C SER A 114 -15.34 -7.04 -1.51
N PRO A 115 -14.48 -7.37 -2.49
CA PRO A 115 -13.75 -6.37 -3.26
C PRO A 115 -14.71 -5.51 -4.09
N LEU A 116 -14.45 -4.21 -4.14
CA LEU A 116 -15.18 -3.30 -5.03
C LEU A 116 -14.48 -3.24 -6.39
N VAL A 117 -15.26 -3.40 -7.46
CA VAL A 117 -14.77 -3.28 -8.84
C VAL A 117 -15.53 -2.18 -9.59
N PHE A 118 -14.87 -1.63 -10.61
CA PHE A 118 -15.47 -0.68 -11.53
C PHE A 118 -15.46 -1.26 -12.95
N ILE A 119 -16.62 -1.31 -13.58
CA ILE A 119 -16.81 -1.79 -14.95
C ILE A 119 -16.94 -0.56 -15.84
N ALA A 120 -15.96 -0.31 -16.71
CA ALA A 120 -16.03 0.82 -17.63
C ALA A 120 -16.96 0.51 -18.82
N ASP A 121 -17.83 1.46 -19.16
CA ASP A 121 -18.71 1.39 -20.34
C ASP A 121 -17.87 1.22 -21.62
N GLN A 122 -16.74 1.91 -21.69
CA GLN A 122 -15.85 1.89 -22.85
C GLN A 122 -14.89 0.69 -22.78
N GLY A 123 -15.08 -0.25 -23.71
CA GLY A 123 -14.21 -1.42 -23.87
C GLY A 123 -14.44 -2.53 -22.85
N GLY A 124 -15.43 -2.42 -21.97
CA GLY A 124 -15.80 -3.46 -20.99
C GLY A 124 -14.69 -3.77 -19.98
N GLN A 125 -13.70 -2.88 -19.83
CA GLN A 125 -12.57 -3.12 -18.93
C GLN A 125 -13.04 -3.04 -17.48
N VAL A 126 -12.63 -4.03 -16.71
CA VAL A 126 -12.90 -4.12 -15.27
C VAL A 126 -11.65 -3.70 -14.51
N TYR A 127 -11.83 -2.88 -13.48
CA TYR A 127 -10.77 -2.37 -12.63
C TYR A 127 -11.06 -2.71 -11.17
N LEU A 128 -10.07 -3.22 -10.44
CA LEU A 128 -10.13 -3.22 -8.98
C LEU A 128 -10.14 -1.77 -8.49
N VAL A 129 -11.05 -1.42 -7.58
CA VAL A 129 -11.11 -0.07 -7.03
C VAL A 129 -10.19 0.04 -5.83
N LEU A 130 -9.25 0.97 -5.91
CA LEU A 130 -8.39 1.38 -4.81
C LEU A 130 -8.85 2.73 -4.27
N THR A 131 -8.46 3.04 -3.05
CA THR A 131 -8.60 4.39 -2.51
C THR A 131 -7.49 5.28 -3.04
N ALA A 132 -7.76 6.58 -3.24
CA ALA A 132 -6.73 7.53 -3.69
C ALA A 132 -5.54 7.66 -2.73
N ARG A 133 -5.72 7.28 -1.46
CA ARG A 133 -4.70 7.30 -0.40
C ARG A 133 -4.76 5.99 0.38
N ASN A 134 -3.59 5.40 0.63
CA ASN A 134 -3.49 4.16 1.39
C ASN A 134 -4.08 4.32 2.80
N ALA A 135 -4.71 3.27 3.33
CA ALA A 135 -5.33 3.24 4.66
C ALA A 135 -6.42 4.31 4.87
N VAL A 136 -7.10 4.74 3.80
CA VAL A 136 -8.30 5.56 3.86
C VAL A 136 -9.47 4.73 3.33
N ARG A 137 -10.65 4.86 3.94
CA ARG A 137 -11.87 4.18 3.50
C ARG A 137 -12.46 4.89 2.28
N ILE A 138 -13.12 4.13 1.40
CA ILE A 138 -13.98 4.70 0.35
C ILE A 138 -15.16 5.41 1.04
N GLY A 139 -15.48 6.63 0.59
CA GLY A 139 -16.59 7.41 1.15
C GLY A 139 -17.95 6.77 0.86
N ASP A 140 -18.90 6.94 1.78
CA ASP A 140 -20.23 6.34 1.66
C ASP A 140 -20.98 6.88 0.43
N GLU A 141 -20.71 8.11 0.01
CA GLU A 141 -21.27 8.71 -1.21
C GLU A 141 -20.89 7.96 -2.49
N VAL A 142 -19.74 7.28 -2.49
CA VAL A 142 -19.30 6.41 -3.58
C VAL A 142 -19.97 5.05 -3.46
N LEU A 143 -20.00 4.49 -2.25
CA LEU A 143 -20.58 3.17 -1.98
C LEU A 143 -22.09 3.15 -2.26
N ASP A 144 -22.77 4.28 -2.08
CA ASP A 144 -24.18 4.45 -2.42
C ASP A 144 -24.46 4.33 -3.92
N LEU A 145 -23.45 4.43 -4.78
CA LEU A 145 -23.55 4.28 -6.23
C LEU A 145 -23.28 2.85 -6.73
N ILE A 146 -23.07 1.89 -5.84
CA ILE A 146 -23.00 0.48 -6.24
C ILE A 146 -24.30 0.07 -6.93
N GLY A 147 -24.19 -0.55 -8.11
CA GLY A 147 -25.30 -0.95 -8.98
C GLY A 147 -25.92 0.19 -9.80
N VAL A 148 -25.34 1.41 -9.78
CA VAL A 148 -25.82 2.56 -10.57
C VAL A 148 -25.01 2.68 -11.86
N PRO A 149 -25.60 2.39 -13.04
CA PRO A 149 -24.87 2.43 -14.31
C PRO A 149 -24.64 3.85 -14.81
N GLY A 150 -23.59 4.03 -15.61
CA GLY A 150 -23.27 5.29 -16.29
C GLY A 150 -22.76 6.41 -15.40
N ILE A 151 -22.28 6.11 -14.19
CA ILE A 151 -21.65 7.10 -13.31
C ILE A 151 -20.32 7.57 -13.88
N MET A 152 -19.99 8.84 -13.64
CA MET A 152 -18.71 9.43 -14.01
C MET A 152 -17.80 9.50 -12.78
N ILE A 153 -16.62 8.92 -12.89
CA ILE A 153 -15.61 8.92 -11.82
C ILE A 153 -14.28 9.44 -12.33
N ARG A 154 -13.49 10.03 -11.44
CA ARG A 154 -12.14 10.50 -11.71
C ARG A 154 -11.15 9.96 -10.69
N GLY A 155 -9.95 9.69 -11.15
CA GLY A 155 -8.94 9.03 -10.33
C GLY A 155 -7.70 8.69 -11.14
N LYS A 156 -6.94 7.71 -10.67
CA LYS A 156 -5.69 7.30 -11.30
C LYS A 156 -5.73 5.84 -11.71
N LEU A 157 -5.34 5.55 -12.94
CA LEU A 157 -5.02 4.19 -13.37
C LEU A 157 -3.65 3.79 -12.83
N VAL A 158 -3.63 2.63 -12.18
CA VAL A 158 -2.45 2.02 -11.61
C VAL A 158 -2.24 0.70 -12.31
N ALA A 159 -1.08 0.52 -12.91
CA ALA A 159 -0.70 -0.74 -13.54
C ALA A 159 0.42 -1.39 -12.72
N ALA A 160 0.23 -2.66 -12.38
CA ALA A 160 1.26 -3.50 -11.80
C ALA A 160 1.22 -4.86 -12.52
N ASN A 161 2.27 -5.16 -13.29
CA ASN A 161 2.31 -6.32 -14.16
C ASN A 161 1.10 -6.36 -15.11
N GLN A 162 0.31 -7.43 -15.08
CA GLN A 162 -0.88 -7.62 -15.92
C GLN A 162 -2.17 -7.06 -15.30
N LEU A 163 -2.10 -6.52 -14.08
CA LEU A 163 -3.27 -5.98 -13.37
C LEU A 163 -3.37 -4.47 -13.56
N LYS A 164 -4.58 -4.02 -13.89
CA LYS A 164 -4.97 -2.61 -13.86
C LYS A 164 -5.95 -2.38 -12.73
N ALA A 165 -5.67 -1.39 -11.92
CA ALA A 165 -6.53 -0.93 -10.85
C ALA A 165 -6.86 0.56 -11.04
N PHE A 166 -7.95 1.00 -10.44
CA PHE A 166 -8.40 2.38 -10.48
C PHE A 166 -8.42 2.95 -9.07
N ALA A 167 -7.49 3.85 -8.77
CA ALA A 167 -7.47 4.60 -7.52
C ALA A 167 -8.47 5.76 -7.60
N LEU A 168 -9.63 5.59 -7.00
CA LEU A 168 -10.73 6.54 -7.03
C LEU A 168 -10.43 7.77 -6.16
N GLU A 169 -10.47 8.95 -6.78
CA GLU A 169 -10.32 10.23 -6.07
C GLU A 169 -11.66 10.87 -5.73
N ALA A 170 -12.59 10.90 -6.68
CA ALA A 170 -13.92 11.49 -6.47
C ALA A 170 -14.90 11.06 -7.57
N LEU A 171 -16.18 11.27 -7.28
CA LEU A 171 -17.22 11.37 -8.30
C LEU A 171 -16.96 12.61 -9.15
N ASP A 172 -17.12 12.49 -10.47
CA ASP A 172 -17.14 13.67 -11.33
C ASP A 172 -18.54 14.30 -11.20
N LYS A 173 -18.64 15.41 -10.47
CA LYS A 173 -19.89 16.18 -10.46
C LYS A 173 -20.14 16.60 -11.91
N PRO A 174 -21.38 16.52 -12.42
CA PRO A 174 -21.69 17.12 -13.71
C PRO A 174 -21.20 18.58 -13.66
N GLN A 175 -20.29 18.95 -14.56
CA GLN A 175 -20.02 20.37 -14.77
C GLN A 175 -21.37 20.99 -15.08
N ASN A 176 -21.81 21.91 -14.22
CA ASN A 176 -23.06 22.62 -14.36
C ASN A 176 -23.00 23.43 -15.66
N ARG A 177 -23.30 22.80 -16.81
CA ARG A 177 -23.56 23.44 -18.10
C ARG A 177 -24.91 24.11 -17.93
N ASN A 178 -24.91 25.26 -17.26
CA ASN A 178 -25.89 26.35 -17.30
C ASN A 178 -25.67 27.20 -16.04
N ARG A 179 -24.73 28.13 -16.13
CA ARG A 179 -24.82 29.38 -15.38
C ARG A 179 -25.13 30.46 -16.42
N PRO A 180 -26.30 31.11 -16.37
CA PRO A 180 -26.59 32.26 -17.23
C PRO A 180 -25.59 33.39 -16.96
#